data_AF-A0A022VSH8-F1
#
_entry.id   AF-A0A022VSH8-F1
#
_cell.length_a   1.000
_cell.length_b   1.000
_cell.length_c   1.000
_cell.angle_alpha   90.00
_cell.angle_beta   90.00
_cell.angle_gamma   90.00
#
_symmetry.space_group_name_H-M   'P 1'
#
loop_
_entity.id
_entity.type
_entity.pdbx_description
1 polymer ?
#
loop_
_entity_poly.entity_id
_entity_poly.type
_entity_poly.pdbx_seq_one_letter_code
_entity_poly.pdbx_strand_id
1 'polypeptide(L)'
;MGENEMIYAFSPITVISPGGFLAVSYLKSRETTEDIDIIIDPQWTGDKDIILALRELFSSVGKKLGLDRKWVNDDVSLFLTQKAREQIFDAAGNQNIVLYEGPNLRVLGAPLEWGLESKLRRINSKPDHPKNAITGH
;
A
#
# COMPACT_ATOMS: atom_id res chain seq x y z
N MET A 1 -9.06 -17.13 6.79
CA MET A 1 -9.37 -15.69 6.95
C MET A 1 -10.59 -15.43 7.85
N GLY A 2 -11.29 -16.46 8.37
CA GLY A 2 -12.46 -16.28 9.26
C GLY A 2 -12.16 -16.26 10.77
N GLU A 3 -10.97 -15.80 11.19
CA GLU A 3 -10.55 -15.87 12.61
C GLU A 3 -10.52 -14.51 13.31
N ASN A 4 -10.76 -13.40 12.61
CA ASN A 4 -10.79 -12.06 13.21
C ASN A 4 -12.14 -11.38 12.90
N GLU A 5 -13.09 -11.49 13.84
CA GLU A 5 -14.46 -10.96 13.73
C GLU A 5 -14.48 -9.45 13.47
N MET A 6 -13.50 -8.71 14.01
CA MET A 6 -13.40 -7.26 13.79
C MET A 6 -13.16 -6.94 12.33
N ILE A 7 -12.20 -7.59 11.67
CA ILE A 7 -11.89 -7.33 10.24
C ILE A 7 -13.09 -7.66 9.34
N TYR A 8 -13.85 -8.69 9.69
CA TYR A 8 -15.03 -9.09 8.92
C TYR A 8 -16.16 -8.05 9.02
N ALA A 9 -16.37 -7.45 10.20
CA ALA A 9 -17.37 -6.41 10.40
C ALA A 9 -17.12 -5.14 9.55
N PHE A 10 -15.88 -4.90 9.14
CA PHE A 10 -15.46 -3.74 8.35
C PHE A 10 -15.06 -4.08 6.90
N SER A 11 -15.44 -5.27 6.43
CA SER A 11 -15.14 -5.74 5.08
C SER A 11 -16.13 -5.22 4.02
N PRO A 12 -15.67 -4.89 2.78
CA PRO A 12 -14.28 -4.96 2.35
C PRO A 12 -13.48 -3.75 2.88
N ILE A 13 -12.33 -4.02 3.48
CA ILE A 13 -11.39 -2.96 3.85
C ILE A 13 -10.77 -2.43 2.56
N THR A 14 -10.86 -1.12 2.35
CA THR A 14 -10.24 -0.46 1.22
C THR A 14 -8.88 0.10 1.62
N VAL A 15 -7.85 -0.23 0.85
CA VAL A 15 -6.51 0.34 0.97
C VAL A 15 -6.06 0.89 -0.38
N ILE A 16 -5.12 1.82 -0.35
CA ILE A 16 -4.49 2.36 -1.55
C ILE A 16 -3.06 1.85 -1.62
N SER A 17 -2.64 1.32 -2.76
CA SER A 17 -1.25 0.96 -2.97
C SER A 17 -0.56 1.93 -3.95
N PRO A 18 0.42 2.69 -3.48
CA PRO A 18 1.35 3.40 -4.36
C PRO A 18 2.51 2.50 -4.80
N GLY A 19 3.19 2.89 -5.88
CA GLY A 19 4.52 2.36 -6.19
C GLY A 19 4.53 0.97 -6.81
N GLY A 20 5.15 0.00 -6.13
CA GLY A 20 5.57 -1.28 -6.70
C GLY A 20 4.40 -2.13 -7.22
N PHE A 21 3.37 -2.30 -6.40
CA PHE A 21 2.19 -3.07 -6.79
C PHE A 21 1.42 -2.41 -7.94
N LEU A 22 1.29 -1.07 -7.93
CA LEU A 22 0.73 -0.31 -9.05
C LEU A 22 1.54 -0.50 -10.35
N ALA A 23 2.88 -0.51 -10.23
CA ALA A 23 3.80 -0.68 -11.36
C ALA A 23 3.68 -2.07 -12.02
N VAL A 24 3.51 -3.12 -11.21
CA VAL A 24 3.36 -4.51 -11.67
C VAL A 24 1.94 -4.80 -12.16
N SER A 25 0.93 -4.40 -11.39
CA SER A 25 -0.46 -4.79 -11.62
C SER A 25 -1.15 -3.95 -12.69
N TYR A 26 -0.84 -2.65 -12.79
CA TYR A 26 -1.52 -1.75 -13.71
C TYR A 26 -0.60 -1.20 -14.81
N LEU A 27 0.50 -0.54 -14.44
CA LEU A 27 1.37 0.13 -15.42
C LEU A 27 2.19 -0.83 -16.29
N LYS A 28 2.38 -2.06 -15.82
CA LYS A 28 3.19 -3.11 -16.46
C LYS A 28 4.63 -2.66 -16.76
N SER A 29 5.19 -1.78 -15.93
CA SER A 29 6.54 -1.24 -16.09
C SER A 29 7.62 -2.05 -15.35
N ARG A 30 7.20 -3.03 -14.54
CA ARG A 30 8.06 -3.98 -13.82
C ARG A 30 7.41 -5.35 -13.83
N GLU A 31 8.23 -6.39 -13.81
CA GLU A 31 7.75 -7.78 -13.68
C GLU A 31 7.43 -8.14 -12.22
N THR A 32 8.21 -7.63 -11.27
CA THR A 32 8.08 -7.94 -9.84
C THR A 32 8.29 -6.73 -8.93
N THR A 33 7.77 -6.82 -7.71
CA THR A 33 8.01 -5.91 -6.59
C THR A 33 8.40 -6.72 -5.35
N GLU A 34 9.24 -6.14 -4.49
CA GLU A 34 9.72 -6.81 -3.27
C GLU A 34 8.68 -6.74 -2.15
N ASP A 35 7.98 -5.61 -2.07
CA ASP A 35 6.95 -5.30 -1.09
C ASP A 35 5.77 -4.54 -1.72
N ILE A 36 4.71 -4.42 -0.92
CA ILE A 36 3.48 -3.70 -1.22
C ILE A 36 3.30 -2.61 -0.16
N ASP A 37 3.62 -1.38 -0.54
CA ASP A 37 3.24 -0.22 0.25
C ASP A 37 1.73 -0.02 0.18
N ILE A 38 1.12 0.30 1.32
CA ILE A 38 -0.30 0.66 1.42
C ILE A 38 -0.54 1.94 2.22
N ILE A 39 -1.68 2.58 1.94
CA ILE A 39 -2.28 3.62 2.74
C ILE A 39 -3.63 3.06 3.19
N ILE A 40 -3.81 2.94 4.50
CA ILE A 40 -5.07 2.50 5.12
C ILE A 40 -6.04 3.67 5.09
N ASP A 41 -7.33 3.35 4.90
CA ASP A 41 -8.41 4.34 4.87
C ASP A 41 -8.34 5.31 6.05
N PRO A 42 -8.36 6.64 5.80
CA PRO A 42 -8.30 7.68 6.82
C PRO A 42 -9.38 7.55 7.90
N GLN A 43 -10.51 6.87 7.63
CA GLN A 43 -11.53 6.65 8.66
C GLN A 43 -11.04 5.72 9.80
N TRP A 44 -10.05 4.85 9.53
CA TRP A 44 -9.51 3.89 10.50
C TRP A 44 -8.21 4.34 11.16
N THR A 45 -7.64 5.48 10.76
CA THR A 45 -6.29 5.90 11.20
C THR A 45 -6.22 6.26 12.69
N GLY A 46 -7.35 6.57 13.31
CA GLY A 46 -7.49 6.79 14.76
C GLY A 46 -7.76 5.53 15.56
N ASP A 47 -8.17 4.44 14.91
CA ASP A 47 -8.53 3.17 15.57
C ASP A 47 -7.31 2.24 15.62
N LYS A 48 -6.66 2.23 16.78
CA LYS A 48 -5.45 1.44 16.99
C LYS A 48 -5.70 -0.07 16.92
N ASP A 49 -6.91 -0.51 17.29
CA ASP A 49 -7.24 -1.92 17.33
C ASP A 49 -7.42 -2.47 15.91
N ILE A 50 -8.09 -1.70 15.04
CA ILE A 50 -8.24 -2.04 13.61
C ILE A 50 -6.87 -2.05 12.91
N ILE A 51 -6.04 -1.03 13.13
CA ILE A 51 -4.69 -0.96 12.53
C ILE A 51 -3.82 -2.14 12.98
N LEU A 52 -3.85 -2.48 14.27
CA LEU A 52 -3.09 -3.60 14.81
C LEU A 52 -3.57 -4.92 14.21
N ALA A 53 -4.89 -5.15 14.19
CA ALA A 53 -5.49 -6.34 13.60
C ALA A 53 -5.13 -6.51 12.11
N LEU A 54 -5.14 -5.43 11.33
CA LEU A 54 -4.71 -5.44 9.93
C LEU A 54 -3.23 -5.81 9.77
N ARG A 55 -2.34 -5.19 10.56
CA ARG A 55 -0.90 -5.50 10.53
C ARG A 55 -0.61 -6.95 10.94
N GLU A 56 -1.30 -7.46 11.94
CA GLU A 56 -1.20 -8.87 12.36
C GLU A 56 -1.71 -9.82 11.28
N LEU A 57 -2.81 -9.47 10.60
CA LEU A 57 -3.33 -10.23 9.46
C LEU A 57 -2.29 -10.31 8.33
N PHE A 58 -1.72 -9.19 7.91
CA PHE A 58 -0.69 -9.17 6.86
C PHE A 58 0.54 -9.96 7.29
N SER A 59 1.00 -9.82 8.53
CA SER A 59 2.13 -10.60 9.07
C SER A 59 1.83 -12.11 9.11
N SER A 60 0.61 -12.50 9.46
CA SER A 60 0.19 -13.91 9.51
C SER A 60 0.14 -14.53 8.11
N VAL A 61 -0.41 -13.82 7.13
CA VAL A 61 -0.42 -14.23 5.72
C VAL A 61 1.00 -14.33 5.17
N GLY A 62 1.85 -13.34 5.43
CA GLY A 62 3.25 -13.34 5.00
C GLY A 62 4.00 -14.54 5.55
N LYS A 63 3.86 -14.83 6.85
CA LYS A 63 4.47 -16.00 7.49
C LYS A 63 4.04 -17.32 6.83
N LYS A 64 2.75 -17.47 6.49
CA LYS A 64 2.23 -18.68 5.82
C LYS A 64 2.79 -18.86 4.41
N LEU A 65 3.14 -17.77 3.74
CA LEU A 65 3.69 -17.76 2.38
C LEU A 65 5.22 -17.69 2.34
N GLY A 66 5.90 -17.66 3.49
CA GLY A 66 7.36 -17.51 3.57
C GLY A 66 7.87 -16.12 3.15
N LEU A 67 7.01 -15.10 3.20
CA LEU A 67 7.34 -13.72 2.86
C LEU A 67 7.89 -12.96 4.07
N ASP A 68 8.64 -11.89 3.80
CA ASP A 68 9.13 -10.98 4.84
C ASP A 68 7.97 -10.38 5.64
N ARG A 69 8.21 -10.05 6.92
CA ARG A 69 7.19 -9.48 7.80
C ARG A 69 6.62 -8.15 7.28
N LYS A 70 7.38 -7.42 6.47
CA LYS A 70 7.01 -6.14 5.85
C LYS A 70 6.61 -6.26 4.38
N TRP A 71 6.31 -7.47 3.88
CA TRP A 71 5.86 -7.67 2.49
C TRP A 71 4.63 -6.82 2.12
N VAL A 72 3.78 -6.49 3.10
CA VAL A 72 2.82 -5.38 3.05
C VAL A 72 3.13 -4.47 4.22
N ASN A 73 3.27 -3.16 3.97
CA ASN A 73 3.57 -2.19 5.02
C ASN A 73 2.81 -0.87 4.79
N ASP A 74 2.56 -0.12 5.87
CA ASP A 74 1.90 1.19 5.84
C ASP A 74 2.86 2.35 6.16
N ASP A 75 4.16 2.18 5.96
CA ASP A 75 5.19 3.16 6.31
C ASP A 75 5.04 4.46 5.51
N VAL A 76 4.43 4.42 4.31
CA VAL A 76 4.07 5.61 3.51
C VAL A 76 3.20 6.59 4.32
N SER A 77 2.36 6.07 5.20
CA SER A 77 1.47 6.88 6.02
C SER A 77 2.22 7.82 6.97
N LEU A 78 3.46 7.50 7.37
CA LEU A 78 4.29 8.33 8.25
C LEU A 78 4.63 9.70 7.65
N PHE A 79 4.55 9.83 6.33
CA PHE A 79 4.86 11.06 5.59
C PHE A 79 3.62 11.85 5.18
N LEU A 80 2.42 11.38 5.57
CA LEU A 80 1.15 11.96 5.15
C LEU A 80 0.37 12.49 6.36
N THR A 81 -0.09 13.73 6.26
CA THR A 81 -1.09 14.29 7.19
C THR A 81 -2.44 13.60 6.97
N GLN A 82 -3.32 13.64 7.97
CA GLN A 82 -4.68 13.08 7.86
C GLN A 82 -5.43 13.67 6.65
N LYS A 83 -5.39 15.00 6.48
CA LYS A 83 -6.00 15.70 5.34
C LYS A 83 -5.45 15.21 4.00
N ALA A 84 -4.15 14.96 3.91
CA ALA A 84 -3.55 14.44 2.67
C ALA A 84 -4.04 13.02 2.37
N ARG A 85 -4.22 12.16 3.40
CA ARG A 85 -4.78 10.81 3.22
C ARG A 85 -6.21 10.86 2.70
N GLU A 86 -7.06 11.71 3.26
CA GLU A 86 -8.44 11.93 2.78
C GLU A 86 -8.47 12.34 1.31
N GLN A 87 -7.68 13.36 0.93
CA GLN A 87 -7.60 13.81 -0.45
C GLN A 87 -7.09 12.73 -1.41
N ILE A 88 -6.10 11.92 -0.99
CA ILE A 88 -5.59 10.80 -1.77
C ILE A 88 -6.67 9.72 -1.94
N PHE A 89 -7.46 9.45 -0.91
CA PHE A 89 -8.56 8.49 -0.95
C PHE A 89 -9.68 8.91 -1.89
N ASP A 90 -10.13 10.16 -1.79
CA ASP A 90 -11.14 10.72 -2.70
C ASP A 90 -10.65 10.67 -4.15
N ALA A 91 -9.40 11.11 -4.40
CA ALA A 91 -8.82 11.09 -5.73
C ALA A 91 -8.65 9.67 -6.29
N ALA A 92 -8.23 8.70 -5.47
CA ALA A 92 -8.10 7.31 -5.89
C ALA A 92 -9.47 6.66 -6.16
N GLY A 93 -10.48 6.99 -5.36
CA GLY A 93 -11.87 6.57 -5.58
C GLY A 93 -12.42 7.09 -6.91
N ASN A 94 -12.18 8.37 -7.22
CA ASN A 94 -12.57 8.98 -8.49
C ASN A 94 -11.79 8.40 -9.69
N GLN A 95 -10.49 8.14 -9.52
CA GLN A 95 -9.65 7.52 -10.55
C GLN A 95 -10.01 6.04 -10.78
N ASN A 96 -10.49 5.35 -9.74
CA ASN A 96 -11.01 3.98 -9.74
C ASN A 96 -10.11 2.93 -10.42
N ILE A 97 -8.79 3.07 -10.31
CA ILE A 97 -7.86 2.02 -10.74
C ILE A 97 -7.87 0.93 -9.68
N VAL A 98 -8.56 -0.18 -9.96
CA VAL A 98 -8.62 -1.33 -9.05
C VAL A 98 -7.45 -2.28 -9.33
N LEU A 99 -6.57 -2.46 -8.34
CA LEU A 99 -5.43 -3.37 -8.43
C LEU A 99 -5.77 -4.78 -7.94
N TYR A 100 -6.70 -4.88 -6.99
CA TYR A 100 -7.24 -6.13 -6.48
C TYR A 100 -8.63 -5.89 -5.88
N GLU A 101 -9.53 -6.85 -6.06
CA GLU A 101 -10.85 -6.84 -5.44
C GLU A 101 -11.23 -8.25 -5.00
N GLY A 102 -11.60 -8.37 -3.73
CA GLY A 102 -12.06 -9.61 -3.12
C GLY A 102 -13.07 -9.31 -2.02
N PRO A 103 -13.64 -10.35 -1.38
CA PRO A 103 -14.74 -10.18 -0.43
C PRO A 103 -14.38 -9.35 0.81
N ASN A 104 -13.10 -9.37 1.23
CA ASN A 104 -12.66 -8.73 2.48
C ASN A 104 -11.65 -7.59 2.26
N LEU A 105 -11.11 -7.44 1.05
CA LEU A 105 -10.06 -6.48 0.75
C LEU A 105 -10.24 -5.93 -0.65
N ARG A 106 -10.17 -4.60 -0.77
CA ARG A 106 -10.09 -3.88 -2.03
C ARG A 106 -8.83 -3.03 -2.03
N VAL A 107 -8.06 -3.13 -3.10
CA VAL A 107 -6.82 -2.36 -3.28
C VAL A 107 -6.97 -1.44 -4.48
N LEU A 108 -6.97 -0.14 -4.22
CA LEU A 108 -6.96 0.89 -5.25
C LEU A 108 -5.53 1.33 -5.57
N GLY A 109 -5.29 1.71 -6.81
CA GLY A 109 -4.07 2.41 -7.20
C GLY A 109 -4.09 3.83 -6.68
N ALA A 110 -2.95 4.30 -6.15
CA ALA A 110 -2.81 5.70 -5.77
C ALA A 110 -3.09 6.63 -6.96
N PRO A 111 -3.53 7.88 -6.72
CA PRO A 111 -3.71 8.86 -7.79
C PRO A 111 -2.40 9.02 -8.58
N LEU A 112 -2.48 8.87 -9.91
CA LEU A 112 -1.29 8.81 -10.76
C LEU A 112 -0.49 10.13 -10.71
N GLU A 113 -1.19 11.27 -10.66
CA GLU A 113 -0.58 12.59 -10.53
C GLU A 113 0.22 12.73 -9.22
N TRP A 114 -0.38 12.32 -8.10
CA TRP A 114 0.30 12.31 -6.80
C TRP A 114 1.50 11.36 -6.79
N GLY A 115 1.34 10.18 -7.40
CA GLY A 115 2.41 9.20 -7.55
C GLY A 115 3.59 9.76 -8.36
N LEU A 116 3.30 10.44 -9.47
CA LEU A 116 4.31 11.09 -10.32
C LEU A 116 5.04 12.21 -9.58
N GLU A 117 4.29 13.13 -8.96
CA GLU A 117 4.85 14.24 -8.18
C GLU A 117 5.76 13.73 -7.06
N SER A 118 5.33 12.71 -6.32
CA SER A 118 6.12 12.08 -5.25
C SER A 118 7.43 11.48 -5.76
N LYS A 119 7.43 10.89 -6.96
CA LYS A 119 8.65 10.35 -7.59
C LYS A 119 9.58 11.48 -8.06
N LEU A 120 9.05 12.53 -8.68
CA LEU A 120 9.82 13.70 -9.09
C LEU A 120 10.47 14.40 -7.89
N ARG A 121 9.71 14.60 -6.80
CA ARG A 121 10.22 15.14 -5.54
C ARG A 121 11.35 14.28 -4.96
N ARG A 122 11.20 12.94 -4.99
CA ARG A 122 12.26 12.02 -4.54
C ARG A 122 13.54 12.15 -5.35
N ILE A 123 13.45 12.27 -6.68
CA ILE A 123 14.62 12.48 -7.55
C ILE A 123 15.29 13.81 -7.23
N ASN A 124 14.51 14.88 -7.06
CA ASN A 124 15.02 16.20 -6.73
C ASN A 124 15.68 16.27 -5.34
N SER A 125 15.12 15.58 -4.34
CA SER A 125 15.62 15.59 -2.97
C SER A 125 16.76 14.60 -2.69
N LYS A 126 17.02 13.63 -3.59
CA LYS A 126 18.09 12.63 -3.45
C LYS A 126 18.71 12.30 -4.83
N PRO A 127 19.54 13.20 -5.40
CA PRO A 127 20.14 12.99 -6.72
C PRO A 127 21.13 11.82 -6.80
N ASP A 128 21.79 11.42 -5.70
CA ASP A 128 22.80 10.34 -5.65
C ASP A 128 22.50 9.27 -4.60
N HIS A 129 21.49 8.42 -4.83
CA HIS A 129 21.44 7.14 -4.11
C HIS A 129 21.78 6.01 -5.08
N PRO A 130 23.01 5.45 -5.02
CA PRO A 130 23.35 4.31 -5.85
C PRO A 130 22.40 3.17 -5.52
N LYS A 131 21.66 2.70 -6.53
CA LYS A 131 21.05 1.38 -6.46
C LYS A 131 22.23 0.42 -6.50
N ASN A 132 22.54 -0.23 -5.39
CA ASN A 132 23.49 -1.35 -5.42
C ASN A 132 22.90 -2.38 -6.37
N ALA A 133 23.43 -2.40 -7.60
CA ALA A 133 23.26 -3.52 -8.50
C ALA A 133 23.93 -4.70 -7.79
N ILE A 134 23.12 -5.64 -7.32
CA ILE A 134 23.62 -6.94 -6.89
C ILE A 134 24.09 -7.62 -8.17
N THR A 135 25.37 -7.45 -8.50
CA THR A 135 26.06 -8.28 -9.48
C THR A 135 26.13 -9.68 -8.91
N GLY A 136 25.44 -10.61 -9.55
CA GLY A 136 25.55 -12.02 -9.25
C GLY A 136 26.99 -12.51 -9.47
N HIS A 137 27.44 -13.36 -8.55
CA HIS A 137 28.33 -14.50 -8.78
C HIS A 137 28.01 -15.57 -7.75
#